data_AF-A0A5F1S517-F1
#
_entry.id   AF-A0A5F1S517-F1
#
_cell.length_a   1.000
_cell.length_b   1.000
_cell.length_c   1.000
_cell.angle_alpha   90.00
_cell.angle_beta   90.00
_cell.angle_gamma   90.00
#
_symmetry.space_group_name_H-M   'P 1'
#
loop_
_entity.id
_entity.type
_entity.pdbx_description
1 polymer ?
#
loop_
_entity_poly.entity_id
_entity_poly.type
_entity_poly.pdbx_seq_one_letter_code
_entity_poly.pdbx_strand_id
1 'polypeptide(L)'
;MTSKLLGATAAALFALSSATVVLAQTTAPATPAPATTSSTSAPSSTMPSKDEIKTARQACQQDATGQGLKGQARKDAVKGCLQQKYPVLAKRKTCHDEGTAKGLQKKALHDYVKQCITAS
;
A
#
# COMPACT_ATOMS: atom_id res chain seq x y z
N MET A 1 0.11 41.15 32.56
CA MET A 1 -0.43 41.95 31.43
C MET A 1 -1.03 40.96 30.42
N THR A 2 -2.28 40.55 30.65
CA THR A 2 -3.48 40.97 29.87
C THR A 2 -3.40 40.54 28.40
N SER A 3 -3.90 39.35 28.03
CA SER A 3 -5.32 38.97 27.76
C SER A 3 -5.72 39.17 26.30
N LYS A 4 -6.36 38.16 25.68
CA LYS A 4 -7.74 38.20 25.11
C LYS A 4 -8.04 36.94 24.26
N LEU A 5 -8.98 36.10 24.72
CA LEU A 5 -10.40 35.94 24.26
C LEU A 5 -10.52 34.83 23.19
N LEU A 6 -11.03 33.66 23.54
CA LEU A 6 -12.45 33.25 23.50
C LEU A 6 -13.16 33.51 22.15
N GLY A 7 -13.66 32.41 21.55
CA GLY A 7 -14.61 32.44 20.44
C GLY A 7 -15.18 31.05 20.18
N ALA A 8 -16.23 30.70 20.92
CA ALA A 8 -17.09 29.55 20.67
C ALA A 8 -18.15 29.90 19.63
N THR A 9 -18.50 28.97 18.73
CA THR A 9 -19.79 28.96 18.03
C THR A 9 -20.29 27.53 17.89
N ALA A 10 -21.47 27.32 18.45
CA ALA A 10 -22.26 26.11 18.49
C ALA A 10 -23.23 26.02 17.29
N ALA A 11 -24.00 24.92 17.27
CA ALA A 11 -25.19 24.64 16.47
C ALA A 11 -24.90 24.07 15.05
N ALA A 12 -25.62 23.08 14.52
CA ALA A 12 -26.91 22.51 14.86
C ALA A 12 -27.08 21.12 14.19
N LEU A 13 -27.79 20.22 14.89
CA LEU A 13 -28.89 19.38 14.39
C LEU A 13 -28.71 18.57 13.08
N PHE A 14 -28.68 17.24 13.21
CA PHE A 14 -29.35 16.36 12.24
C PHE A 14 -30.05 15.22 13.00
N ALA A 15 -31.20 15.57 13.60
CA ALA A 15 -32.25 14.61 13.91
C ALA A 15 -33.23 14.62 12.73
N LEU A 16 -33.26 13.54 11.96
CA LEU A 16 -34.36 13.23 11.05
C LEU A 16 -34.61 11.72 11.07
N SER A 17 -35.64 11.36 11.82
CA SER A 17 -36.49 10.20 11.59
C SER A 17 -36.86 10.08 10.11
N SER A 18 -36.88 8.86 9.57
CA SER A 18 -38.14 8.21 9.17
C SER A 18 -37.93 6.85 8.50
N ALA A 19 -38.92 5.99 8.78
CA ALA A 19 -39.51 4.99 7.90
C ALA A 19 -38.69 3.73 7.55
N THR A 20 -39.05 2.68 8.26
CA THR A 20 -39.25 1.32 7.76
C THR A 20 -39.65 1.27 6.28
N VAL A 21 -38.83 0.63 5.45
CA VAL A 21 -39.27 0.06 4.19
C VAL A 21 -39.17 -1.46 4.32
N VAL A 22 -40.33 -2.08 4.46
CA VAL A 22 -40.57 -3.50 4.20
C VAL A 22 -40.15 -3.78 2.76
N LEU A 23 -39.30 -4.79 2.56
CA LEU A 23 -39.18 -5.47 1.28
C LEU A 23 -39.11 -6.98 1.52
N ALA A 24 -40.28 -7.62 1.44
CA ALA A 24 -40.35 -9.03 1.11
C ALA A 24 -39.89 -9.17 -0.35
N GLN A 25 -38.71 -9.76 -0.58
CA GLN A 25 -38.37 -10.31 -1.90
C GLN A 25 -37.77 -11.70 -1.75
N THR A 26 -38.67 -12.64 -1.98
CA THR A 26 -38.51 -13.91 -2.69
C THR A 26 -37.11 -14.36 -3.09
N THR A 27 -36.90 -15.64 -2.81
CA THR A 27 -35.80 -16.54 -3.15
C THR A 27 -35.23 -16.39 -4.57
N ALA A 28 -33.91 -16.29 -4.63
CA ALA A 28 -33.09 -16.79 -5.74
C ALA A 28 -31.85 -17.51 -5.16
N PRO A 29 -31.43 -18.64 -5.72
CA PRO A 29 -30.40 -19.49 -5.13
C PRO A 29 -29.05 -18.76 -5.14
N ALA A 30 -28.45 -18.67 -3.95
CA ALA A 30 -27.08 -18.24 -3.77
C ALA A 30 -26.16 -19.21 -4.53
N THR A 31 -25.77 -18.82 -5.74
CA THR A 31 -24.50 -19.23 -6.32
C THR A 31 -23.42 -18.88 -5.29
N PRO A 32 -22.51 -19.80 -4.91
CA PRO A 32 -21.39 -19.47 -4.05
C PRO A 32 -20.51 -18.45 -4.78
N ALA A 33 -20.63 -17.18 -4.39
CA ALA A 33 -19.67 -16.16 -4.74
C ALA A 33 -18.31 -16.64 -4.19
N PRO A 34 -17.25 -16.73 -5.01
CA PRO A 34 -15.94 -17.05 -4.50
C PRO A 34 -15.58 -15.97 -3.50
N ALA A 35 -15.35 -16.40 -2.26
CA ALA A 35 -14.78 -15.59 -1.22
C ALA A 35 -13.59 -14.86 -1.82
N THR A 36 -13.69 -13.53 -1.91
CA THR A 36 -12.52 -12.69 -2.07
C THR A 36 -11.77 -12.86 -0.77
N THR A 37 -10.92 -13.89 -0.74
CA THR A 37 -9.88 -14.03 0.26
C THR A 37 -9.09 -12.75 0.16
N SER A 38 -9.42 -11.83 1.06
CA SER A 38 -8.51 -10.79 1.52
C SER A 38 -7.34 -11.54 2.13
N SER A 39 -6.48 -12.05 1.26
CA SER A 39 -5.18 -12.56 1.61
C SER A 39 -4.44 -11.33 2.08
N THR A 40 -4.58 -11.05 3.38
CA THR A 40 -3.55 -10.40 4.15
C THR A 40 -2.33 -11.32 3.99
N SER A 41 -1.61 -11.10 2.88
CA SER A 41 -0.35 -11.74 2.61
C SER A 41 0.57 -11.20 3.69
N ALA A 42 0.86 -12.02 4.69
CA ALA A 42 1.90 -11.73 5.66
C ALA A 42 3.15 -11.25 4.89
N PRO A 43 3.90 -10.27 5.42
CA PRO A 43 5.10 -9.78 4.76
C PRO A 43 6.07 -10.94 4.52
N SER A 44 6.30 -11.29 3.25
CA SER A 44 7.24 -12.34 2.89
C SER A 44 8.66 -11.82 3.08
N SER A 45 9.42 -12.48 3.96
CA SER A 45 10.83 -12.17 4.23
C SER A 45 11.78 -12.73 3.17
N THR A 46 11.28 -13.63 2.32
CA THR A 46 12.02 -14.21 1.19
C THR A 46 11.97 -13.29 -0.03
N MET A 47 13.04 -13.31 -0.83
CA MET A 47 13.10 -12.56 -2.09
C MET A 47 11.99 -13.02 -3.05
N PRO A 48 11.05 -12.13 -3.42
CA PRO A 48 9.98 -12.51 -4.34
C PRO A 48 10.51 -12.72 -5.75
N SER A 49 9.89 -13.66 -6.45
CA SER A 49 10.11 -13.94 -7.86
C SER A 49 9.73 -12.75 -8.73
N LYS A 50 10.22 -12.70 -9.98
CA LYS A 50 9.93 -11.59 -10.88
C LYS A 50 8.43 -11.44 -11.14
N ASP A 51 7.71 -12.56 -11.27
CA ASP A 51 6.26 -12.57 -11.49
C ASP A 51 5.49 -12.11 -10.26
N GLU A 52 5.93 -12.49 -9.06
CA GLU A 52 5.33 -12.02 -7.79
C GLU A 52 5.48 -10.50 -7.64
N ILE A 53 6.67 -9.94 -7.94
CA ILE A 53 6.88 -8.49 -7.94
C ILE A 53 5.97 -7.80 -8.97
N LYS A 54 5.79 -8.39 -10.16
CA LYS A 54 4.93 -7.83 -11.21
C LYS A 54 3.47 -7.79 -10.76
N THR A 55 2.97 -8.91 -10.23
CA THR A 55 1.60 -9.03 -9.71
C THR A 55 1.37 -8.06 -8.55
N ALA A 56 2.27 -8.01 -7.57
CA ALA A 56 2.16 -7.09 -6.46
C ALA A 56 2.24 -5.63 -6.89
N ARG A 57 3.07 -5.31 -7.89
CA ARG A 57 3.13 -3.96 -8.48
C ARG A 57 1.82 -3.57 -9.14
N GLN A 58 1.16 -4.48 -9.84
CA GLN A 58 -0.17 -4.23 -10.42
C GLN A 58 -1.20 -3.97 -9.31
N ALA A 59 -1.23 -4.81 -8.27
CA ALA A 59 -2.11 -4.60 -7.12
C ALA A 59 -1.88 -3.22 -6.46
N CYS A 60 -0.63 -2.90 -6.13
CA CYS A 60 -0.29 -1.59 -5.56
C CYS A 60 -0.61 -0.40 -6.48
N GLN A 61 -0.56 -0.59 -7.81
CA GLN A 61 -0.97 0.44 -8.77
C GLN A 61 -2.48 0.65 -8.78
N GLN A 62 -3.26 -0.41 -8.66
CA GLN A 62 -4.70 -0.32 -8.52
C GLN A 62 -5.08 0.36 -7.21
N ASP A 63 -4.44 0.00 -6.11
CA ASP A 63 -4.67 0.64 -4.80
C ASP A 63 -4.37 2.14 -4.84
N ALA A 64 -3.22 2.52 -5.42
CA ALA A 64 -2.86 3.94 -5.56
C ALA A 64 -3.81 4.69 -6.50
N THR A 65 -4.33 4.03 -7.53
CA THR A 65 -5.31 4.63 -8.47
C THR A 65 -6.69 4.77 -7.80
N GLY A 66 -7.12 3.78 -7.01
CA GLY A 66 -8.35 3.83 -6.21
C GLY A 66 -8.32 4.93 -5.14
N GLN A 67 -7.13 5.26 -4.64
CA GLN A 67 -6.90 6.42 -3.76
C GLN A 67 -6.86 7.76 -4.52
N GLY A 68 -7.06 7.76 -5.85
CA GLY A 68 -7.03 8.97 -6.67
C GLY A 68 -5.63 9.57 -6.88
N LEU A 69 -4.56 8.87 -6.48
CA LEU A 69 -3.20 9.37 -6.60
C LEU A 69 -2.76 9.39 -8.06
N LYS A 70 -2.11 10.48 -8.46
CA LYS A 70 -1.62 10.71 -9.83
C LYS A 70 -0.15 11.12 -9.83
N GLY A 71 0.48 11.05 -11.00
CA GLY A 71 1.85 11.51 -11.21
C GLY A 71 2.86 10.88 -10.23
N GLN A 72 3.64 11.72 -9.56
CA GLN A 72 4.68 11.32 -8.63
C GLN A 72 4.12 10.66 -7.37
N ALA A 73 3.05 11.20 -6.79
CA ALA A 73 2.40 10.64 -5.60
C ALA A 73 1.95 9.19 -5.80
N ARG A 74 1.45 8.85 -6.99
CA ARG A 74 1.11 7.46 -7.34
C ARG A 74 2.34 6.55 -7.34
N LYS A 75 3.46 7.02 -7.89
CA LYS A 75 4.71 6.22 -7.95
C LYS A 75 5.26 5.97 -6.54
N ASP A 76 5.21 6.98 -5.68
CA ASP A 76 5.67 6.88 -4.29
C ASP A 76 4.77 5.95 -3.47
N ALA A 77 3.45 6.02 -3.65
CA ALA A 77 2.51 5.08 -3.02
C ALA A 77 2.74 3.63 -3.48
N VAL A 78 2.95 3.40 -4.78
CA VAL A 78 3.26 2.06 -5.29
C VAL A 78 4.58 1.54 -4.72
N LYS A 79 5.59 2.41 -4.61
CA LYS A 79 6.89 2.05 -4.01
C LYS A 79 6.74 1.70 -2.54
N GLY A 80 6.02 2.51 -1.76
CA GLY A 80 5.73 2.26 -0.35
C GLY A 80 4.97 0.95 -0.16
N CYS A 81 3.93 0.70 -0.96
CA CYS A 81 3.16 -0.54 -0.94
C CYS A 81 4.05 -1.77 -1.22
N LEU A 82 4.94 -1.71 -2.22
CA LEU A 82 5.87 -2.81 -2.51
C LEU A 82 6.88 -3.03 -1.39
N GLN A 83 7.40 -1.96 -0.79
CA GLN A 83 8.37 -2.04 0.31
C GLN A 83 7.73 -2.60 1.58
N GLN A 84 6.47 -2.26 1.84
CA GLN A 84 5.70 -2.82 2.96
C GLN A 84 5.40 -4.31 2.75
N LYS A 85 5.02 -4.71 1.53
CA LYS A 85 4.78 -6.12 1.17
C LYS A 85 6.06 -6.95 1.17
N TYR A 86 7.17 -6.38 0.71
CA TYR A 86 8.46 -7.04 0.56
C TYR A 86 9.59 -6.16 1.12
N PRO A 87 9.87 -6.24 2.43
CA PRO A 87 10.93 -5.44 3.06
C PRO A 87 12.32 -5.71 2.47
N VAL A 88 12.54 -6.91 1.90
CA VAL A 88 13.76 -7.25 1.17
C VAL A 88 14.01 -6.35 -0.06
N LEU A 89 12.98 -5.75 -0.66
CA LEU A 89 13.14 -4.78 -1.75
C LEU A 89 13.66 -3.44 -1.25
N ALA A 90 13.31 -3.03 -0.02
CA ALA A 90 13.90 -1.85 0.61
C ALA A 90 15.39 -2.11 0.90
N LYS A 91 15.74 -3.27 1.49
CA LYS A 91 17.15 -3.67 1.70
C LYS A 91 17.93 -3.65 0.39
N ARG A 92 17.40 -4.23 -0.70
CA ARG A 92 18.01 -4.19 -2.03
C ARG A 92 18.32 -2.77 -2.50
N LYS A 93 17.41 -1.82 -2.27
CA LYS A 93 17.62 -0.42 -2.64
C LYS A 93 18.79 0.17 -1.85
N THR A 94 18.83 -0.02 -0.53
CA THR A 94 19.95 0.45 0.30
C THR A 94 21.28 -0.10 -0.18
N CYS A 95 21.37 -1.41 -0.43
CA CYS A 95 22.56 -2.04 -0.99
C CYS A 95 22.96 -1.44 -2.36
N HIS A 96 21.99 -1.10 -3.20
CA HIS A 96 22.27 -0.48 -4.49
C HIS A 96 22.83 0.94 -4.32
N ASP A 97 22.25 1.73 -3.43
CA ASP A 97 22.71 3.09 -3.14
C ASP A 97 24.13 3.07 -2.55
N GLU A 98 24.42 2.14 -1.64
CA GLU A 98 25.77 1.95 -1.09
C GLU A 98 26.79 1.55 -2.16
N GLY A 99 26.45 0.59 -3.02
CA GLY A 99 27.33 0.18 -4.10
C GLY A 99 27.59 1.33 -5.08
N THR A 100 26.57 2.14 -5.36
CA THR A 100 26.70 3.34 -6.20
C THR A 100 27.58 4.39 -5.52
N ALA A 101 27.42 4.62 -4.21
CA ALA A 101 28.27 5.52 -3.43
C ALA A 101 29.74 5.05 -3.38
N LYS A 102 29.97 3.74 -3.48
CA LYS A 102 31.31 3.13 -3.64
C LYS A 102 31.85 3.22 -5.08
N GLY A 103 31.13 3.85 -6.00
CA GLY A 103 31.52 3.97 -7.41
C GLY A 103 31.39 2.66 -8.20
N LEU A 104 30.72 1.64 -7.67
CA LEU A 104 30.52 0.37 -8.37
C LEU A 104 29.53 0.55 -9.51
N GLN A 105 29.82 -0.08 -10.64
CA GLN A 105 28.97 -0.04 -11.84
C GLN A 105 28.72 -1.44 -12.41
N LYS A 106 27.65 -1.55 -13.19
CA LYS A 106 27.29 -2.76 -13.97
C LYS A 106 27.36 -4.04 -13.11
N LYS A 107 28.21 -5.00 -13.51
CA LYS A 107 28.37 -6.29 -12.86
C LYS A 107 28.87 -6.15 -11.42
N ALA A 108 29.81 -5.24 -11.16
CA ALA A 108 30.35 -5.04 -9.82
C ALA A 108 29.28 -4.54 -8.84
N LEU A 109 28.41 -3.63 -9.30
CA LEU A 109 27.26 -3.17 -8.52
C LEU A 109 26.26 -4.30 -8.26
N HIS A 110 25.95 -5.09 -9.29
CA HIS A 110 25.04 -6.22 -9.16
C HIS A 110 25.56 -7.28 -8.16
N ASP A 111 26.84 -7.63 -8.25
CA ASP A 111 27.48 -8.60 -7.36
C ASP A 111 27.52 -8.08 -5.92
N TYR A 112 27.83 -6.80 -5.73
CA TYR A 112 27.75 -6.14 -4.42
C TYR A 112 26.34 -6.17 -3.84
N VAL A 113 25.31 -5.82 -4.62
CA VAL A 113 23.91 -5.84 -4.17
C VAL A 113 23.51 -7.25 -3.75
N LYS A 114 23.91 -8.27 -4.51
CA LYS A 114 23.64 -9.68 -4.18
C LYS A 114 24.28 -10.07 -2.84
N GLN A 115 25.56 -9.76 -2.65
CA GLN A 115 26.29 -10.05 -1.41
C GLN A 115 25.72 -9.28 -0.21
N CYS A 116 25.42 -8.00 -0.39
CA CYS A 116 24.85 -7.14 0.65
C CYS A 116 23.51 -7.68 1.16
N ILE A 117 22.61 -8.11 0.27
CA ILE A 117 21.32 -8.67 0.66
C ILE A 117 21.49 -10.00 1.41
N THR A 118 22.46 -10.84 1.03
CA THR A 118 22.73 -12.12 1.69
C THR A 118 23.47 -11.98 3.02
N ALA A 119 24.17 -10.87 3.25
CA ALA A 119 24.88 -10.58 4.50
C ALA A 119 23.99 -9.93 5.59
N SER A 120 22.70 -9.72 5.30
CA SER A 120 21.74 -8.91 6.07
C SER A 120 20.63 -9.72 6.74
#